data_AF-W5SW51-F1
#
_entry.id   AF-W5SW51-F1
#
_cell.length_a   1.000
_cell.length_b   1.000
_cell.length_c   1.000
_cell.angle_alpha   90.00
_cell.angle_beta   90.00
_cell.angle_gamma   90.00
#
_symmetry.space_group_name_H-M   'P 1'
#
loop_
_entity.id
_entity.type
_entity.pdbx_description
1 polymer ?
#
loop_
_entity_poly.entity_id
_entity_poly.type
_entity_poly.pdbx_seq_one_letter_code
_entity_poly.pdbx_strand_id
1 'polypeptide(L)'
;MLNTIKTILGNLNVHTLYVEDRDNISGHGNVTQTFVKLRSSMNHKFRIGPIKPISNKFTRIATLIEPLATSRLSILDYSSKSSISDMYKYKGDDKSDDDSLDSLSASYMLLNLNMRSLKAHFSKIRFL
;
A
#
# COMPACT_ATOMS: atom_id res chain seq x y z
N MET A 1 -12.25 12.68 -0.03
CA MET A 1 -11.26 11.59 -0.03
C MET A 1 -11.59 10.48 -1.03
N LEU A 2 -12.72 9.76 -0.92
CA LEU A 2 -13.05 8.65 -1.84
C LEU A 2 -13.16 9.06 -3.33
N ASN A 3 -13.70 10.24 -3.64
CA ASN A 3 -13.73 10.74 -5.03
C ASN A 3 -12.33 10.96 -5.59
N THR A 4 -11.38 11.47 -4.79
CA THR A 4 -9.98 11.61 -5.19
C THR A 4 -9.36 10.25 -5.49
N ILE A 5 -9.59 9.26 -4.63
CA ILE A 5 -9.10 7.89 -4.86
C ILE A 5 -9.73 7.30 -6.13
N LYS A 6 -11.04 7.48 -6.35
CA LYS A 6 -11.73 7.07 -7.57
C LYS A 6 -11.05 7.64 -8.83
N THR A 7 -10.75 8.94 -8.82
CA THR A 7 -10.04 9.60 -9.93
C THR A 7 -8.64 9.01 -10.13
N ILE A 8 -7.87 8.80 -9.07
CA ILE A 8 -6.52 8.20 -9.15
C ILE A 8 -6.58 6.78 -9.73
N LEU A 9 -7.47 5.94 -9.20
CA LEU A 9 -7.64 4.55 -9.63
C LEU A 9 -8.01 4.45 -11.11
N GLY A 10 -8.88 5.35 -11.59
CA GLY A 10 -9.27 5.42 -13.01
C GLY A 10 -8.16 5.96 -13.90
N ASN A 11 -7.55 7.09 -13.53
CA ASN A 11 -6.53 7.76 -14.36
C ASN A 11 -5.23 6.97 -14.47
N LEU A 12 -4.84 6.24 -13.41
CA LEU A 12 -3.63 5.42 -13.41
C LEU A 12 -3.86 3.98 -13.89
N ASN A 13 -5.08 3.64 -14.36
CA ASN A 13 -5.43 2.30 -14.83
C ASN A 13 -4.98 1.19 -13.84
N VAL A 14 -5.31 1.38 -12.56
CA VAL A 14 -4.81 0.49 -11.49
C VAL A 14 -5.35 -0.92 -11.69
N HIS A 15 -4.49 -1.94 -11.78
CA HIS A 15 -4.94 -3.31 -11.99
C HIS A 15 -5.25 -4.05 -10.69
N THR A 16 -4.57 -3.67 -9.60
CA THR A 16 -4.74 -4.28 -8.28
C THR A 16 -4.63 -3.20 -7.21
N LEU A 17 -5.64 -3.13 -6.35
CA LEU A 17 -5.62 -2.31 -5.14
C LEU A 17 -5.42 -3.23 -3.95
N TYR A 18 -4.30 -3.08 -3.25
CA TYR A 18 -4.09 -3.74 -1.97
C TYR A 18 -4.65 -2.88 -0.85
N VAL A 19 -5.43 -3.49 0.04
CA VAL A 19 -6.10 -2.80 1.14
C VAL A 19 -5.64 -3.42 2.44
N GLU A 20 -5.00 -2.64 3.29
CA GLU A 20 -4.64 -3.11 4.62
C GLU A 20 -5.88 -3.19 5.51
N ASP A 21 -6.30 -4.41 5.82
CA ASP A 21 -7.50 -4.72 6.60
C ASP A 21 -7.14 -5.79 7.63
N ARG A 22 -6.36 -5.38 8.64
CA ARG A 22 -5.61 -6.26 9.56
C ARG A 22 -6.48 -7.30 10.28
N ASP A 23 -7.74 -6.96 10.52
CA ASP A 23 -8.67 -7.81 11.24
C ASP A 23 -9.44 -8.74 10.30
N ASN A 24 -9.54 -8.41 9.00
CA ASN A 24 -10.33 -9.19 8.07
C ASN A 24 -9.76 -9.18 6.64
N ILE A 25 -8.85 -10.12 6.38
CA ILE A 25 -8.34 -10.40 5.03
C ILE A 25 -9.24 -11.31 4.19
N SER A 26 -10.40 -11.72 4.71
CA SER A 26 -11.38 -12.51 3.94
C SER A 26 -12.25 -11.65 3.01
N GLY A 27 -12.14 -10.33 3.16
CA GLY A 27 -12.82 -9.35 2.33
C GLY A 27 -14.06 -8.73 2.96
N HIS A 28 -14.42 -9.14 4.18
CA HIS A 28 -15.58 -8.61 4.90
C HIS A 28 -15.23 -7.44 5.84
N GLY A 29 -13.97 -7.02 5.88
CA GLY A 29 -13.56 -5.85 6.68
C GLY A 29 -14.10 -4.54 6.11
N ASN A 30 -14.28 -3.56 7.00
CA ASN A 30 -14.94 -2.29 6.69
C ASN A 30 -14.19 -1.50 5.60
N VAL A 31 -12.86 -1.50 5.65
CA VAL A 31 -12.02 -0.78 4.67
C VAL A 31 -12.13 -1.47 3.33
N THR A 32 -12.00 -2.80 3.28
CA THR A 32 -12.16 -3.58 2.05
C THR A 32 -13.54 -3.35 1.42
N GLN A 33 -14.61 -3.45 2.22
CA GLN A 33 -15.98 -3.27 1.73
C GLN A 33 -16.22 -1.85 1.18
N THR A 34 -15.56 -0.84 1.76
CA THR A 34 -15.58 0.52 1.22
C THR A 34 -15.01 0.56 -0.19
N PHE A 35 -13.88 -0.10 -0.45
CA PHE A 35 -13.27 -0.15 -1.78
C PHE A 35 -14.02 -1.07 -2.76
N VAL A 36 -14.65 -2.14 -2.28
CA VAL A 36 -15.54 -2.98 -3.11
C VAL A 36 -16.72 -2.17 -3.63
N LYS A 37 -17.37 -1.38 -2.75
CA LYS A 37 -18.45 -0.46 -3.13
C LYS A 37 -17.98 0.68 -4.04
N LEU A 38 -16.76 1.20 -3.80
CA LEU A 38 -16.16 2.19 -4.68
C LEU A 38 -15.98 1.63 -6.08
N ARG A 39 -15.38 0.43 -6.20
CA ARG A 39 -15.18 -0.29 -7.46
C ARG A 39 -16.49 -0.54 -8.20
N SER A 40 -17.57 -0.94 -7.50
CA SER A 40 -18.87 -1.16 -8.16
C SER A 40 -19.50 0.12 -8.72
N SER A 41 -19.07 1.30 -8.25
CA SER A 41 -19.51 2.60 -8.78
C SER A 41 -18.66 3.11 -9.96
N MET A 42 -17.67 2.31 -10.41
CA MET A 42 -16.69 2.68 -11.43
C MET A 42 -16.85 1.82 -12.67
N ASN A 43 -16.56 2.39 -13.84
CA ASN A 43 -16.44 1.64 -15.09
C ASN A 43 -15.08 0.91 -15.21
N HIS A 44 -14.14 1.19 -14.30
CA HIS A 44 -12.82 0.58 -14.25
C HIS A 44 -12.83 -0.69 -13.40
N LYS A 45 -12.34 -1.80 -13.96
CA LYS A 45 -12.26 -3.09 -13.26
C LYS A 45 -10.83 -3.30 -12.76
N PHE A 46 -10.71 -3.59 -11.47
CA PHE A 46 -9.43 -3.90 -10.81
C PHE A 46 -9.63 -4.93 -9.71
N ARG A 47 -8.61 -5.71 -9.39
CA ARG A 47 -8.64 -6.69 -8.29
C ARG A 47 -8.49 -5.97 -6.96
N ILE A 48 -9.17 -6.44 -5.92
CA ILE A 48 -8.92 -5.97 -4.56
C ILE A 48 -8.25 -7.09 -3.78
N GLY A 49 -7.08 -6.81 -3.21
CA GLY A 49 -6.34 -7.73 -2.36
C GLY A 49 -6.30 -7.24 -0.91
N PRO A 50 -7.20 -7.69 -0.03
CA PRO A 50 -7.06 -7.44 1.39
C PRO A 50 -5.76 -8.05 1.91
N ILE A 51 -4.96 -7.26 2.61
CA ILE A 51 -3.66 -7.68 3.15
C ILE A 51 -3.62 -7.44 4.66
N LYS A 52 -2.84 -8.28 5.31
CA LYS A 52 -2.39 -8.08 6.70
C LYS A 52 -0.88 -8.29 6.71
N PRO A 53 -0.09 -7.22 6.90
CA PRO A 53 1.32 -7.35 7.19
C PRO A 53 1.53 -8.14 8.49
N ILE A 54 2.50 -9.04 8.50
CA ILE A 54 2.85 -9.88 9.66
C ILE A 54 4.31 -9.70 10.10
N SER A 55 5.18 -9.19 9.22
CA SER A 55 6.54 -8.85 9.61
C SER A 55 6.60 -7.55 10.41
N ASN A 56 7.74 -7.29 11.04
CA ASN A 56 8.01 -6.02 11.69
C ASN A 56 7.91 -4.84 10.68
N LYS A 57 7.34 -3.71 11.11
CA LYS A 57 7.14 -2.51 10.28
C LYS A 57 8.46 -1.90 9.82
N PHE A 58 9.40 -1.69 10.73
CA PHE A 58 10.74 -1.16 10.41
C PHE A 58 11.44 -2.02 9.36
N THR A 59 11.36 -3.35 9.47
CA THR A 59 11.92 -4.25 8.45
C THR A 59 11.32 -4.03 7.06
N ARG A 60 10.00 -3.78 6.96
CA ARG A 60 9.37 -3.45 5.68
C ARG A 60 9.85 -2.11 5.16
N ILE A 61 9.83 -1.07 5.99
CA ILE A 61 10.25 0.28 5.60
C ILE A 61 11.72 0.29 5.14
N ALA A 62 12.59 -0.45 5.83
CA ALA A 62 14.00 -0.58 5.46
C ALA A 62 14.22 -1.16 4.05
N THR A 63 13.25 -1.90 3.49
CA THR A 63 13.32 -2.39 2.10
C THR A 63 13.32 -1.27 1.06
N LEU A 64 12.90 -0.06 1.44
CA LEU A 64 12.91 1.12 0.56
C LEU A 64 14.28 1.80 0.49
N ILE A 65 15.23 1.51 1.39
CA ILE A 65 16.52 2.21 1.47
C ILE A 65 17.32 2.05 0.17
N GLU A 66 17.57 0.81 -0.26
CA GLU A 66 18.32 0.53 -1.48
C GLU A 66 17.66 1.10 -2.74
N PRO A 67 16.36 0.88 -3.01
CA PRO A 67 15.76 1.37 -4.24
C PRO A 67 15.66 2.90 -4.29
N LEU A 68 15.52 3.58 -3.16
CA LEU A 68 15.58 5.05 -3.10
C LEU A 68 17.02 5.55 -3.29
N ALA A 69 18.01 4.96 -2.61
CA ALA A 69 19.41 5.37 -2.71
C ALA A 69 20.01 5.13 -4.10
N THR A 70 19.51 4.13 -4.82
CA THR A 70 19.96 3.76 -6.18
C THR A 70 19.08 4.34 -7.29
N SER A 71 18.09 5.19 -6.96
CA SER A 71 17.12 5.77 -7.91
C SER A 71 16.32 4.73 -8.71
N ARG A 72 16.17 3.50 -8.19
CA ARG A 72 15.27 2.47 -8.73
C ARG A 72 13.82 2.69 -8.31
N LEU A 73 13.60 3.53 -7.31
CA LEU A 73 12.31 4.06 -6.90
C LEU A 73 12.43 5.59 -6.82
N SER A 74 11.52 6.29 -7.49
CA SER A 74 11.46 7.77 -7.45
C SER A 74 10.08 8.22 -7.01
N ILE A 75 10.05 9.22 -6.14
CA ILE A 75 8.81 9.89 -5.71
C ILE A 75 8.62 11.09 -6.62
N LEU A 76 7.47 11.16 -7.30
CA LEU A 76 7.22 12.20 -8.29
C LEU A 76 6.70 13.48 -7.61
N ASP A 77 7.05 14.63 -8.17
CA ASP A 77 6.83 15.97 -7.57
C ASP A 77 5.35 16.38 -7.42
N TYR A 78 4.42 15.65 -8.03
CA TYR A 78 2.99 15.83 -7.80
C TYR A 78 2.49 15.17 -6.50
N SER A 79 3.37 14.48 -5.77
CA SER A 79 3.06 13.89 -4.47
C SER A 79 2.80 14.98 -3.43
N SER A 80 1.94 14.69 -2.45
CA SER A 80 1.64 15.65 -1.39
C SER A 80 2.91 16.02 -0.62
N LYS A 81 3.15 17.33 -0.43
CA LYS A 81 4.24 17.83 0.43
C LYS A 81 4.15 17.26 1.85
N SER A 82 2.94 17.02 2.35
CA SER A 82 2.75 16.40 3.68
C SER A 82 3.28 14.96 3.67
N SER A 83 2.88 14.14 2.70
CA SER A 83 3.33 12.75 2.58
C SER A 83 4.85 12.66 2.41
N ILE A 84 5.45 13.53 1.61
CA ILE A 84 6.92 13.61 1.49
C ILE A 84 7.55 14.01 2.84
N SER A 85 6.99 15.00 3.52
CA SER A 85 7.49 15.43 4.84
C SER A 85 7.43 14.30 5.87
N ASP A 86 6.35 13.51 5.89
CA ASP A 86 6.19 12.37 6.79
C ASP A 86 7.27 11.32 6.51
N MET A 87 7.56 11.06 5.22
CA MET A 87 8.64 10.15 4.83
C MET A 87 10.02 10.59 5.35
N TYR A 88 10.32 11.89 5.32
CA TYR A 88 11.60 12.41 5.82
C TYR A 88 11.67 12.57 7.34
N LYS A 89 10.53 12.60 8.04
CA LYS A 89 10.49 12.68 9.51
C LYS A 89 10.71 11.34 10.20
N TYR A 90 10.55 10.23 9.49
CA TYR A 90 10.65 8.90 10.05
C TYR A 90 12.03 8.61 10.64
N LYS A 91 12.06 8.21 11.91
CA LYS A 91 13.28 7.86 12.65
C LYS A 91 13.29 6.42 13.17
N GLY A 92 12.21 5.66 12.93
CA GLY A 92 12.04 4.32 13.49
C GLY A 92 11.90 4.28 15.01
N ASP A 93 11.47 5.39 15.63
CA ASP A 93 11.29 5.54 17.08
C ASP A 93 9.82 5.46 17.53
N ASP A 94 8.91 5.12 16.62
CA ASP A 94 7.45 5.03 16.81
C ASP A 94 6.78 6.34 17.28
N LYS A 95 7.45 7.50 17.14
CA LYS A 95 6.93 8.81 17.59
C LYS A 95 6.42 9.71 16.47
N SER A 96 6.57 9.29 15.21
CA SER A 96 6.18 10.05 14.04
C SER A 96 5.21 9.24 13.18
N ASP A 97 4.31 9.93 12.49
CA ASP A 97 3.41 9.31 11.53
C ASP A 97 4.22 8.69 10.40
N ASP A 98 3.92 7.43 10.08
CA ASP A 98 4.66 6.63 9.11
C ASP A 98 3.77 5.96 8.05
N ASP A 99 2.48 6.30 8.02
CA ASP A 99 1.48 5.63 7.17
C ASP A 99 1.83 5.65 5.69
N SER A 100 2.38 6.78 5.21
CA SER A 100 2.82 6.91 3.81
C SER A 100 4.01 6.01 3.50
N LEU A 101 4.99 5.89 4.42
CA LEU A 101 6.13 4.99 4.27
C LEU A 101 5.75 3.53 4.40
N ASP A 102 4.91 3.18 5.37
CA ASP A 102 4.47 1.80 5.57
C ASP A 102 3.69 1.34 4.33
N SER A 103 2.75 2.16 3.84
CA SER A 103 1.98 1.87 2.62
C SER A 103 2.88 1.74 1.38
N LEU A 104 3.88 2.60 1.22
CA LEU A 104 4.84 2.53 0.12
C LEU A 104 5.69 1.26 0.22
N SER A 105 6.16 0.92 1.42
CA SER A 105 6.98 -0.26 1.67
C SER A 105 6.19 -1.54 1.37
N ALA A 106 4.93 -1.60 1.82
CA ALA A 106 4.06 -2.73 1.55
C ALA A 106 3.83 -2.89 0.04
N SER A 107 3.53 -1.79 -0.65
CA SER A 107 3.33 -1.77 -2.10
C SER A 107 4.57 -2.22 -2.86
N TYR A 108 5.75 -1.71 -2.50
CA TYR A 108 7.02 -2.10 -3.10
C TYR A 108 7.29 -3.59 -2.95
N MET A 109 7.09 -4.14 -1.75
CA MET A 109 7.28 -5.57 -1.48
C MET A 109 6.28 -6.43 -2.27
N LEU A 110 5.01 -6.03 -2.33
CA LEU A 110 3.96 -6.73 -3.08
C LEU A 110 4.23 -6.77 -4.59
N LEU A 111 4.96 -5.79 -5.12
CA LEU A 111 5.34 -5.72 -6.53
C LEU A 111 6.62 -6.50 -6.84
N ASN A 112 7.60 -6.53 -5.93
CA ASN A 112 8.95 -7.02 -6.23
C ASN A 112 9.28 -8.38 -5.63
N LEU A 113 8.61 -8.80 -4.56
CA LEU A 113 8.89 -10.08 -3.93
C LEU A 113 8.17 -11.23 -4.63
N ASN A 114 8.86 -12.38 -4.72
CA ASN A 114 8.22 -13.61 -5.13
C ASN A 114 7.27 -14.14 -4.05
N MET A 115 6.40 -15.10 -4.43
CA MET A 115 5.41 -15.68 -3.52
C MET A 115 5.98 -16.35 -2.26
N ARG A 116 7.22 -16.87 -2.32
CA ARG A 116 7.86 -17.48 -1.15
C ARG A 116 8.27 -16.41 -0.15
N SER A 117 8.88 -15.33 -0.62
CA SER A 117 9.30 -14.19 0.21
C SER A 117 8.09 -13.42 0.76
N LEU A 118 7.03 -13.25 -0.03
CA LEU A 118 5.80 -12.57 0.43
C LEU A 118 5.16 -13.23 1.65
N LYS A 119 5.22 -14.56 1.76
CA LYS A 119 4.68 -15.31 2.91
C LYS A 119 5.38 -15.01 4.23
N ALA A 120 6.59 -14.44 4.21
CA ALA A 120 7.28 -14.00 5.41
C ALA A 120 6.81 -12.62 5.90
N HIS A 121 6.14 -11.85 5.03
CA HIS A 121 5.82 -10.44 5.28
C HIS A 121 4.32 -10.16 5.35
N PHE A 122 3.51 -10.95 4.65
CA PHE A 122 2.07 -10.83 4.62
C PHE A 122 1.41 -12.17 4.89
N SER A 123 0.25 -12.12 5.53
CA SER A 123 -0.67 -13.25 5.56
C SER A 123 -1.13 -13.62 4.13
N LYS A 124 -1.80 -14.77 4.00
CA LYS A 124 -2.25 -15.27 2.70
C LYS A 124 -3.17 -14.26 2.00
N ILE A 125 -2.68 -13.70 0.89
CA ILE A 125 -3.40 -12.74 0.06
C ILE A 125 -4.45 -13.48 -0.78
N ARG A 126 -5.67 -12.94 -0.82
CA ARG A 126 -6.77 -13.39 -1.68
C ARG A 126 -7.28 -12.20 -2.47
N PHE A 127 -7.67 -12.43 -3.71
CA PHE A 127 -8.22 -11.38 -4.58
C PHE A 127 -9.75 -11.50 -4.67
N LEU A 128 -10.41 -10.34 -4.61
CA LEU A 128 -11.84 -10.12 -4.79
C LEU A 128 -12.13 -9.39 -6.11
#